data_AF-A0A7L5DUM7-F1
#
_entry.id   AF-A0A7L5DUM7-F1
#
_cell.length_a   1.000
_cell.length_b   1.000
_cell.length_c   1.000
_cell.angle_alpha   90.00
_cell.angle_beta   90.00
_cell.angle_gamma   90.00
#
_symmetry.space_group_name_H-M   'P 1'
#
loop_
_entity.id
_entity.type
_entity.pdbx_description
1 polymer ?
#
loop_
_entity_poly.entity_id
_entity_poly.type
_entity_poly.pdbx_seq_one_letter_code
_entity_poly.pdbx_strand_id
1 'polypeptide(L)'
;MHSEREKKLLTKFWVKGGVGAMFVGSGISVVLHGWGLRQASEDNWFWVSTGGFSLIMTGLRLIGDANRHRTMVDVLRELDQRKSPDQP
;
A
#
# COMPACT_ATOMS: atom_id res chain seq x y z
N MET A 1 6.94 25.17 -7.02
CA MET A 1 8.02 24.33 -6.45
C MET A 1 7.43 23.55 -5.29
N HIS A 2 7.44 22.21 -5.31
CA HIS A 2 6.95 21.41 -4.18
C HIS A 2 7.78 21.70 -2.93
N SER A 3 7.12 21.93 -1.80
CA SER A 3 7.82 22.11 -0.52
C SER A 3 8.56 20.83 -0.13
N GLU A 4 9.66 20.94 0.61
CA GLU A 4 10.43 19.78 1.10
C GLU A 4 9.54 18.80 1.89
N ARG A 5 8.52 19.32 2.56
CA ARG A 5 7.51 18.52 3.28
C ARG A 5 6.65 17.70 2.33
N GLU A 6 6.20 18.28 1.22
CA GLU A 6 5.39 17.60 0.21
C GLU A 6 6.17 16.47 -0.48
N LYS A 7 7.42 16.75 -0.90
CA LYS A 7 8.29 15.72 -1.49
C LYS A 7 8.45 14.51 -0.56
N LYS A 8 8.72 14.75 0.73
CA LYS A 8 8.88 13.68 1.74
C LYS A 8 7.61 12.84 1.88
N LEU A 9 6.44 13.44 1.79
CA LEU A 9 5.16 12.72 1.87
C LEU A 9 4.89 11.91 0.60
N LEU A 10 5.19 12.46 -0.58
CA LEU A 10 5.09 11.73 -1.84
C LEU A 10 6.05 10.54 -1.88
N THR A 11 7.29 10.68 -1.39
CA THR A 11 8.21 9.55 -1.25
C THR A 11 7.62 8.45 -0.35
N LYS A 12 7.03 8.82 0.80
CA LYS A 12 6.36 7.85 1.69
C LYS A 12 5.17 7.18 1.02
N PHE A 13 4.38 7.90 0.23
CA PHE A 13 3.29 7.34 -0.56
C PHE A 13 3.82 6.27 -1.53
N TRP A 14 4.84 6.59 -2.32
CA TRP A 14 5.39 5.66 -3.31
C TRP A 14 6.04 4.43 -2.65
N VAL A 15 6.82 4.63 -1.59
CA VAL A 15 7.46 3.51 -0.88
C VAL A 15 6.42 2.61 -0.23
N LYS A 16 5.50 3.16 0.57
CA LYS A 16 4.49 2.35 1.25
C LYS A 16 3.51 1.70 0.27
N GLY A 17 3.10 2.44 -0.77
CA GLY A 17 2.20 1.94 -1.81
C GLY A 17 2.85 0.82 -2.62
N GLY A 18 4.11 1.00 -3.05
CA GLY A 18 4.88 -0.01 -3.78
C GLY A 18 5.14 -1.27 -2.94
N VAL A 19 5.59 -1.11 -1.70
CA VAL A 19 5.79 -2.24 -0.78
C VAL A 19 4.45 -2.94 -0.51
N GLY A 20 3.38 -2.18 -0.26
CA GLY A 20 2.04 -2.74 -0.06
C GLY A 20 1.54 -3.54 -1.26
N ALA A 21 1.73 -3.02 -2.49
CA ALA A 21 1.36 -3.72 -3.71
C ALA A 21 2.16 -5.03 -3.89
N MET A 22 3.46 -5.04 -3.56
CA MET A 22 4.25 -6.27 -3.55
C MET A 22 3.69 -7.29 -2.56
N PHE A 23 3.35 -6.88 -1.33
CA PHE A 23 2.74 -7.77 -0.35
C PHE A 23 1.41 -8.36 -0.83
N VAL A 24 0.55 -7.55 -1.47
CA VAL A 24 -0.71 -8.04 -2.06
C VAL A 24 -0.44 -9.06 -3.16
N GLY A 25 0.44 -8.74 -4.11
CA GLY A 25 0.80 -9.65 -5.21
C GLY A 25 1.39 -10.97 -4.71
N SER A 26 2.34 -10.90 -3.79
CA SER A 26 2.94 -12.07 -3.14
C SER A 26 1.89 -12.88 -2.37
N GLY A 27 1.01 -12.22 -1.62
CA GLY A 27 -0.05 -12.88 -0.87
C GLY A 27 -1.04 -13.63 -1.76
N ILE A 28 -1.46 -13.03 -2.88
CA ILE A 28 -2.31 -13.70 -3.88
C ILE A 28 -1.59 -14.92 -4.47
N SER A 29 -0.31 -14.79 -4.82
CA SER A 29 0.49 -15.91 -5.34
C SER A 29 0.57 -17.08 -4.35
N VAL A 30 0.79 -16.78 -3.06
CA VAL A 30 0.83 -17.79 -1.99
C VAL A 30 -0.53 -18.46 -1.78
N VAL A 31 -1.64 -17.71 -1.85
CA VAL A 31 -2.99 -18.29 -1.77
C VAL A 31 -3.25 -19.24 -2.94
N LEU A 32 -2.86 -18.87 -4.17
CA LEU A 32 -2.98 -19.74 -5.34
C LEU A 32 -2.10 -21.00 -5.21
N HIS A 33 -0.91 -20.86 -4.61
CA HIS A 33 -0.06 -22.01 -4.30
C HIS A 33 -0.71 -22.93 -3.26
N GLY A 34 -1.28 -22.37 -2.18
CA GLY A 34 -2.04 -23.12 -1.17
C GLY A 34 -3.25 -23.84 -1.77
N TRP A 35 -3.94 -23.22 -2.73
CA TRP A 35 -5.01 -23.86 -3.49
C TRP A 35 -4.51 -25.09 -4.28
N GLY A 36 -3.33 -25.01 -4.89
CA GLY A 36 -2.68 -26.14 -5.56
C GLY A 36 -2.36 -27.29 -4.59
N LEU A 37 -1.80 -26.98 -3.42
CA LEU A 37 -1.52 -27.97 -2.37
C LEU A 37 -2.80 -28.66 -1.88
N ARG A 38 -3.90 -27.91 -1.74
CA ARG A 38 -5.19 -28.49 -1.37
C ARG A 38 -5.67 -29.51 -2.39
N GLN A 39 -5.53 -29.24 -3.68
CA GLN A 39 -5.89 -30.18 -4.75
C GLN A 39 -5.00 -31.43 -4.72
N ALA A 40 -3.73 -31.28 -4.34
CA ALA A 40 -2.79 -32.38 -4.16
C ALA A 40 -2.99 -33.17 -2.85
N SER A 41 -3.98 -32.82 -2.01
CA SER A 41 -4.21 -33.41 -0.68
C SER A 41 -3.01 -33.30 0.28
N GLU A 42 -2.24 -32.21 0.17
CA GLU A 42 -1.12 -31.90 1.04
C GLU A 42 -1.58 -31.17 2.30
N ASP A 43 -1.33 -31.71 3.49
CA ASP A 43 -1.88 -31.21 4.78
C ASP A 43 -1.51 -29.75 5.11
N ASN A 44 -0.41 -29.25 4.56
CA ASN A 44 0.09 -27.91 4.82
C ASN A 44 -0.66 -26.78 4.09
N TRP A 45 -1.61 -27.13 3.19
CA TRP A 45 -2.33 -26.17 2.35
C TRP A 45 -3.00 -25.04 3.16
N PHE A 46 -3.53 -25.38 4.34
CA PHE A 46 -4.27 -24.44 5.20
C PHE A 46 -3.36 -23.33 5.73
N TRP A 47 -2.19 -23.70 6.26
CA TRP A 47 -1.22 -22.75 6.81
C TRP A 47 -0.58 -21.89 5.71
N VAL A 48 -0.27 -22.49 4.56
CA VAL A 48 0.22 -21.75 3.39
C VAL A 48 -0.81 -20.70 2.95
N SER A 49 -2.08 -21.09 2.81
CA SER A 49 -3.17 -20.17 2.42
C SER A 49 -3.39 -19.06 3.44
N THR A 50 -3.33 -19.39 4.74
CA THR A 50 -3.46 -18.43 5.84
C THR A 50 -2.30 -17.42 5.86
N GLY A 51 -1.08 -17.88 5.60
CA GLY A 51 0.09 -17.02 5.40
C GLY A 51 -0.10 -16.07 4.22
N GLY A 52 -0.59 -16.59 3.09
CA GLY A 52 -0.92 -15.77 1.92
C GLY A 52 -1.96 -14.69 2.20
N PHE A 53 -3.05 -15.03 2.89
CA PHE A 53 -4.06 -14.05 3.31
C PHE A 53 -3.50 -12.98 4.25
N SER A 54 -2.63 -13.37 5.18
CA SER A 54 -1.96 -12.43 6.10
C SER A 54 -1.08 -11.42 5.35
N LEU A 55 -0.39 -11.85 4.29
CA LEU A 55 0.38 -10.96 3.41
C LEU A 55 -0.54 -9.98 2.67
N ILE A 56 -1.68 -10.44 2.14
CA ILE A 56 -2.67 -9.57 1.49
C ILE A 56 -3.14 -8.48 2.44
N MET A 57 -3.56 -8.86 3.66
CA MET A 57 -4.06 -7.91 4.65
C MET A 57 -2.99 -6.91 5.07
N THR A 58 -1.73 -7.36 5.20
CA THR A 58 -0.59 -6.50 5.47
C THR A 58 -0.37 -5.50 4.33
N GLY A 59 -0.43 -5.96 3.08
CA GLY A 59 -0.30 -5.12 1.90
C GLY A 59 -1.40 -4.08 1.78
N LEU A 60 -2.67 -4.48 1.98
CA LEU A 60 -3.82 -3.56 1.98
C LEU A 60 -3.69 -2.47 3.05
N ARG A 61 -3.20 -2.82 4.24
CA ARG A 61 -2.93 -1.83 5.30
C ARG A 61 -1.86 -0.82 4.87
N LEU A 62 -0.76 -1.28 4.26
CA LEU A 62 0.30 -0.39 3.77
C LEU A 62 -0.18 0.54 2.66
N ILE A 63 -1.03 0.06 1.75
CA ILE A 63 -1.66 0.88 0.71
C ILE A 63 -2.59 1.93 1.32
N GLY A 64 -3.41 1.56 2.31
CA GLY A 64 -4.24 2.51 3.05
C GLY A 64 -3.41 3.60 3.73
N ASP A 65 -2.32 3.20 4.37
CA ASP A 65 -1.34 4.11 4.95
C ASP A 65 -0.70 5.04 3.89
N ALA A 66 -0.36 4.52 2.71
CA ALA A 66 0.17 5.30 1.60
C ALA A 66 -0.84 6.37 1.18
N ASN A 67 -2.10 5.99 0.96
CA ASN A 67 -3.16 6.92 0.57
C ASN A 67 -3.32 8.08 1.55
N ARG A 68 -3.16 7.84 2.85
CA ARG A 68 -3.15 8.92 3.86
C ARG A 68 -2.05 9.96 3.61
N HIS A 69 -0.87 9.56 3.15
CA HIS A 69 0.20 10.51 2.80
C HIS A 69 -0.15 11.33 1.56
N ARG A 70 -0.78 10.70 0.56
CA ARG A 70 -1.28 11.40 -0.65
C ARG A 70 -2.33 12.45 -0.27
N THR A 71 -3.32 12.07 0.55
CA THR A 71 -4.34 13.00 1.04
C THR A 71 -3.75 14.17 1.82
N MET A 72 -2.73 13.92 2.66
CA MET A 72 -2.08 15.00 3.42
C MET A 72 -1.31 15.97 2.51
N VAL A 73 -0.74 15.48 1.41
CA VAL A 73 -0.15 16.34 0.37
C VAL A 73 -1.21 17.23 -0.26
N ASP A 74 -2.35 16.66 -0.65
CA ASP A 74 -3.42 17.42 -1.31
C ASP A 74 -3.99 18.51 -0.37
N VAL A 75 -4.16 18.19 0.92
CA VAL A 75 -4.59 19.16 1.95
C VAL A 75 -3.56 20.27 2.15
N LEU A 76 -2.26 19.95 2.22
CA LEU A 76 -1.22 20.97 2.36
C LEU A 76 -1.20 21.93 1.17
N ARG A 77 -1.35 21.41 -0.05
CA ARG A 77 -1.40 22.22 -1.27
C ARG A 77 -2.59 23.18 -1.26
N GLU A 78 -3.77 22.70 -0.85
CA GLU A 78 -4.98 23.53 -0.71
C GLU A 78 -4.80 24.64 0.34
N LEU A 79 -4.19 24.32 1.48
CA LEU A 79 -3.92 25.29 2.54
C LEU A 79 -2.90 26.36 2.11
N ASP A 80 -1.87 25.97 1.37
CA ASP A 80 -0.87 26.90 0.84
C ASP A 80 -1.49 27.83 -0.21
N GLN A 81 -2.35 27.32 -1.10
CA GLN A 81 -3.11 28.14 -2.06
C GLN A 81 -4.00 29.18 -1.37
N ARG A 82 -4.72 28.78 -0.30
CA ARG A 82 -5.57 29.70 0.47
C ARG A 82 -4.79 30.80 1.19
N LYS A 83 -3.53 30.56 1.55
CA LYS A 83 -2.67 31.54 2.22
C LYS A 83 -2.02 32.54 1.25
N SER A 84 -1.98 32.23 -0.04
CA SER A 84 -1.39 33.09 -1.07
C SER A 84 -2.33 33.22 -2.27
N PRO A 85 -3.47 33.91 -2.11
CA PRO A 85 -4.46 34.06 -3.18
C PRO A 85 -3.97 34.89 -4.40
N ASP A 86 -2.84 35.62 -4.27
CA ASP A 86 -2.34 36.60 -5.26
C ASP A 86 -1.01 36.21 -5.95
N GLN A 87 -0.66 34.92 -6.04
CA GLN A 87 0.39 34.51 -6.98
C GLN A 87 -0.23 34.10 -8.32
N PRO A 88 0.16 34.74 -9.45
CA PRO A 88 -0.39 34.42 -10.78
C PRO A 88 -0.07 32.98 -11.23
#